data_AF-A0A4Q1CDC2-F1
#
_entry.id   AF-A0A4Q1CDC2-F1
#
_cell.length_a   1.000
_cell.length_b   1.000
_cell.length_c   1.000
_cell.angle_alpha   90.00
_cell.angle_beta   90.00
_cell.angle_gamma   90.00
#
_symmetry.space_group_name_H-M   'P 1'
#
loop_
_entity.id
_entity.type
_entity.pdbx_description
1 polymer ?
#
loop_
_entity_poly.entity_id
_entity_poly.type
_entity_poly.pdbx_seq_one_letter_code
_entity_poly.pdbx_strand_id
1 'polypeptide(L)' 'MALSNARLKGNLKTLFENMEANGDTRDEQLDWFCGELAKVLIDEIKELRIQYSAGLVAPSGGGAVTGTITHTVN' A
#
# COMPACT_ATOMS: atom_id res chain seq x y z
N MET A 1 7.54 3.53 5.64
CA MET A 1 6.94 4.27 6.78
C MET A 1 5.72 3.48 7.20
N ALA A 2 5.34 3.44 8.48
CA ALA A 2 4.10 2.76 8.88
C ALA A 2 2.91 3.36 8.13
N LEU A 3 1.93 2.52 7.77
CA LEU A 3 0.65 2.95 7.21
C LEU A 3 0.08 4.05 8.13
N SER A 4 0.08 5.30 7.65
CA SER A 4 -0.41 6.41 8.46
C SER A 4 -1.90 6.54 8.21
N ASN A 5 -2.70 6.12 9.19
CA ASN A 5 -4.16 6.28 9.15
C ASN A 5 -4.56 7.73 8.81
N ALA A 6 -3.81 8.72 9.33
CA ALA A 6 -4.00 10.12 9.01
C ALA A 6 -3.74 10.46 7.53
N ARG A 7 -2.70 9.86 6.92
CA ARG A 7 -2.36 10.06 5.50
C ARG A 7 -3.41 9.43 4.59
N LEU A 8 -3.77 8.17 4.85
CA LEU A 8 -4.81 7.46 4.09
C LEU A 8 -6.14 8.22 4.16
N LYS A 9 -6.54 8.65 5.36
CA LYS A 9 -7.74 9.48 5.55
C LYS A 9 -7.70 10.80 4.78
N GLY A 10 -6.53 11.45 4.70
CA GLY A 10 -6.34 12.66 3.89
C GLY A 10 -6.56 12.39 2.41
N ASN A 11 -5.91 11.36 1.87
CA ASN A 11 -6.02 10.96 0.46
C ASN A 11 -7.48 10.61 0.09
N LEU A 12 -8.18 9.85 0.94
CA LEU A 12 -9.58 9.49 0.71
C LEU A 12 -10.50 10.71 0.63
N LYS A 13 -10.29 11.72 1.49
CA LYS A 13 -11.08 12.96 1.44
C LYS A 13 -10.83 13.72 0.16
N THR A 14 -9.58 13.88 -0.25
CA THR A 14 -9.24 14.54 -1.51
C THR A 14 -9.85 13.83 -2.72
N LEU A 15 -9.81 12.48 -2.75
CA LEU A 15 -10.47 11.72 -3.81
C LEU A 15 -11.98 11.94 -3.82
N PHE A 16 -12.62 11.98 -2.65
CA PHE A 16 -14.06 12.21 -2.55
C PHE A 16 -14.43 13.64 -3.02
N GLU A 17 -13.65 14.64 -2.65
CA GLU A 17 -13.86 16.04 -3.07
C GLU A 17 -13.65 16.22 -4.57
N ASN A 18 -12.72 15.48 -5.17
CA ASN A 18 -12.42 15.55 -6.61
C ASN A 18 -13.35 14.70 -7.47
N MET A 19 -14.16 13.84 -6.86
CA MET A 19 -15.03 12.90 -7.57
C MET A 19 -15.96 13.61 -8.56
N GLU A 20 -16.61 14.70 -8.13
CA GLU A 20 -17.57 15.44 -8.97
C GLU A 20 -16.90 16.15 -10.16
N ALA A 21 -15.59 16.40 -10.09
CA ALA A 21 -14.83 17.03 -11.15
C ALA A 21 -14.27 16.03 -12.19
N ASN A 22 -14.41 14.71 -11.95
CA ASN A 22 -13.77 13.67 -12.76
C ASN A 22 -14.82 12.68 -13.32
N GLY A 23 -15.69 13.18 -14.18
CA GLY A 23 -16.69 12.40 -14.91
C GLY A 23 -17.93 13.23 -15.22
N ASP A 24 -18.57 12.97 -16.36
CA ASP A 24 -19.76 13.72 -16.81
C ASP A 24 -21.04 13.09 -16.24
N THR A 25 -20.99 11.80 -15.90
CA THR A 25 -22.07 11.06 -15.26
C THR A 25 -21.69 10.56 -13.87
N ARG A 26 -22.69 10.28 -13.04
CA ARG A 26 -22.47 9.73 -11.70
C ARG A 26 -21.72 8.40 -11.73
N ASP A 27 -21.96 7.57 -12.74
CA ASP A 27 -21.28 6.29 -12.92
C ASP A 27 -19.79 6.48 -13.26
N GLU A 28 -19.46 7.39 -14.17
CA GLU A 28 -18.05 7.68 -14.51
C GLU A 28 -17.29 8.25 -13.31
N GLN A 29 -17.92 9.14 -12.55
CA GLN A 29 -17.35 9.68 -11.32
C GLN A 29 -17.10 8.59 -10.27
N LEU A 30 -18.04 7.63 -10.14
CA LEU A 30 -17.90 6.49 -9.22
C LEU A 30 -16.79 5.54 -9.67
N ASP A 31 -16.70 5.25 -10.96
CA ASP A 31 -15.66 4.39 -11.52
C ASP A 31 -14.27 5.02 -11.33
N TRP A 32 -14.13 6.33 -11.61
CA TRP A 32 -12.91 7.07 -11.34
C TRP A 32 -12.51 7.02 -9.86
N PHE A 33 -13.45 7.32 -8.96
CA PHE A 33 -13.19 7.30 -7.52
C PHE A 33 -12.75 5.91 -7.04
N CYS A 34 -13.39 4.84 -7.51
CA CYS A 34 -13.04 3.47 -7.16
C CYS A 34 -11.66 3.07 -7.71
N GLY A 35 -11.32 3.50 -8.93
CA GLY A 35 -10.02 3.28 -9.52
C GLY A 35 -8.89 3.97 -8.74
N GLU A 36 -9.07 5.24 -8.39
CA GLU A 36 -8.08 5.98 -7.60
C GLU A 36 -7.97 5.47 -6.16
N LEU A 37 -9.09 5.08 -5.54
CA LEU A 37 -9.09 4.41 -4.24
C LEU A 37 -8.23 3.15 -4.25
N ALA A 38 -8.39 2.30 -5.26
CA ALA A 38 -7.61 1.07 -5.40
C ALA A 38 -6.11 1.37 -5.54
N LYS A 39 -5.73 2.41 -6.29
CA LYS A 39 -4.32 2.83 -6.42
C LYS A 39 -3.74 3.28 -5.09
N VAL A 40 -4.44 4.14 -4.36
CA VAL A 40 -3.99 4.61 -3.03
C VAL A 40 -3.77 3.43 -2.09
N LEU A 41 -4.69 2.46 -2.06
CA LEU A 41 -4.53 1.26 -1.23
C LEU A 41 -3.32 0.42 -1.65
N ILE A 42 -3.09 0.23 -2.95
CA ILE A 42 -1.94 -0.53 -3.45
C ILE A 42 -0.62 0.17 -3.08
N ASP A 43 -0.53 1.48 -3.23
CA ASP A 43 0.69 2.23 -2.94
C ASP A 43 1.00 2.27 -1.44
N GLU A 44 -0.04 2.38 -0.61
CA GLU A 44 0.07 2.21 0.83
C GLU A 44 0.53 0.79 1.22
N ILE A 45 0.07 -0.24 0.51
CA ILE A 45 0.55 -1.61 0.69
C ILE A 45 2.02 -1.77 0.26
N LYS A 46 2.46 -1.11 -0.82
CA LYS A 46 3.88 -1.14 -1.24
C LYS A 46 4.80 -0.44 -0.23
N GLU A 47 4.29 0.55 0.49
CA GLU A 47 5.03 1.24 1.55
C GLU A 47 5.21 0.40 2.82
N LEU A 48 4.51 -0.74 2.95
CA LEU A 48 4.80 -1.75 3.98
C LEU A 48 6.22 -2.28 3.76
N ARG A 49 7.15 -1.72 4.53
CA ARG A 49 8.53 -2.16 4.53
C ARG A 49 8.66 -3.45 5.31
N ILE A 50 9.10 -4.49 4.63
CA ILE A 50 9.70 -5.65 5.28
C ILE A 50 11.10 -5.22 5.78
N GLN A 51 11.26 -5.12 7.10
CA GLN A 51 12.58 -4.91 7.69
C GLN A 51 13.29 -6.25 7.86
N TYR A 52 14.37 -6.45 7.10
CA TYR A 52 15.29 -7.56 7.30
C TYR A 52 16.21 -7.22 8.48
N SER A 53 15.92 -7.78 9.66
CA SER A 53 16.79 -7.62 10.84
C SER A 53 18.11 -8.38 10.69
N ALA A 54 18.09 -9.48 9.95
CA ALA A 54 19.26 -10.27 9.59
C ALA A 54 19.14 -10.63 8.11
N GLY A 55 20.25 -10.60 7.36
CA GLY A 55 20.26 -11.05 5.97
C GLY A 55 19.85 -12.52 5.84
N LEU A 56 19.55 -12.95 4.61
CA LEU A 56 19.34 -14.36 4.31
C LEU A 56 20.66 -15.12 4.54
N VAL A 57 20.68 -16.13 5.43
CA VAL A 57 21.92 -16.85 5.79
C VAL A 57 21.97 -18.18 5.04
N ALA A 58 23.07 -18.40 4.31
CA ALA A 58 23.36 -19.69 3.71
C ALA A 58 24.00 -20.63 4.74
N PRO A 59 23.55 -21.89 4.88
CA PRO A 59 24.19 -22.86 5.76
C PRO A 59 25.61 -23.17 5.29
N SER A 60 26.56 -23.33 6.23
CA SER A 60 27.97 -23.60 5.96
C SER A 60 28.26 -24.92 5.21
N GLY A 61 27.29 -25.85 5.18
CA GLY A 61 27.37 -27.12 4.43
C GLY A 61 26.68 -27.12 3.07
N GLY A 62 26.18 -25.97 2.61
CA GLY A 62 25.29 -25.88 1.45
C GLY A 62 23.85 -26.30 1.78
N GLY A 63 22.89 -25.71 1.08
CA GLY A 63 21.46 -25.92 1.34
C GLY A 63 20.63 -24.68 1.03
N ALA A 64 19.32 -24.77 1.26
CA ALA A 64 18.43 -23.64 1.04
C ALA A 64 18.80 -22.47 1.97
N VAL A 65 18.94 -21.29 1.39
CA VAL A 65 19.14 -20.06 2.15
C VAL A 65 17.85 -19.76 2.90
N THR A 66 17.93 -19.54 4.21
CA THR A 66 16.77 -19.28 5.08
C THR A 66 16.93 -17.97 5.83
N GLY A 67 15.80 -17.36 6.21
CA GLY A 67 15.77 -16.12 6.99
C GLY A 67 14.38 -15.85 7.55
N THR A 68 14.30 -15.15 8.67
CA THR A 68 13.02 -14.77 9.31
C THR A 68 12.66 -13.35 8.91
N ILE A 69 11.52 -13.20 8.24
CA ILE A 69 10.96 -11.88 7.91
C ILE A 69 10.18 -11.38 9.12
N THR A 70 10.73 -10.37 9.80
CA THR A 70 9.99 -9.62 10.81
C THR A 70 9.29 -8.46 10.11
N HIS A 71 7.96 -8.44 10.14
CA HIS A 71 7.17 -7.37 9.55
C HIS A 71 6.16 -6.85 10.58
N THR A 72 5.84 -5.56 10.49
CA THR A 72 4.78 -4.94 11.28
C THR A 72 3.78 -4.34 10.31
N VAL A 73 2.55 -4.85 10.33
CA VAL A 73 1.41 -4.21 9.68
C VAL A 73 0.78 -3.29 10.72
N ASN A 74 0.93 -1.98 10.53
CA ASN A 74 0.24 -0.96 11.32
C ASN A 74 -1.00 -0.49 10.58
#